data_AF-A0A923QA71-F1
#
_entry.id   AF-A0A923QA71-F1
#
_cell.length_a   1.000
_cell.length_b   1.000
_cell.length_c   1.000
_cell.angle_alpha   90.00
_cell.angle_beta   90.00
_cell.angle_gamma   90.00
#
_symmetry.space_group_name_H-M   'P 1'
#
loop_
_entity.id
_entity.type
_entity.pdbx_description
1 polymer ?
#
loop_
_entity_poly.entity_id
_entity_poly.type
_entity_poly.pdbx_seq_one_letter_code
_entity_poly.pdbx_strand_id
1 'polypeptide(L)'
;PDFAWEVISKEDWVGRRLVANRFRDRRVFLAGDAAHLWVPYAGFGMNAGIADAINLSWLLAARLQGWADERILDAYEAERQPITEQVSQFAMAHAQKMIKARRAVPANIEEPGPQGDALRADIGHEAYELNVQQYCCAGLNFGYFYSGSPIIVDDGEAAPAYTMGGFTPSTVPGCRAPHFWLADGRSLYDAFGPGYTLLRLDANVDVSALVAAASARGLPLTVLDIAAHGAPHAGAHDSAVPQAYRHRLVLCRCDQHVVWRADQLPADPAALVERLRGA
;
A
#
# COMPACT_ATOMS: atom_id res chain seq x y z
N PRO A 1 17.69 41.68 -17.46
CA PRO A 1 16.99 40.70 -18.32
C PRO A 1 15.48 40.87 -18.17
N ASP A 2 14.81 41.37 -19.20
CA ASP A 2 13.36 41.61 -19.19
C ASP A 2 12.65 40.27 -19.49
N PHE A 3 12.48 39.46 -18.45
CA PHE A 3 11.68 38.24 -18.52
C PHE A 3 10.19 38.61 -18.47
N ALA A 4 9.47 38.38 -19.57
CA ALA A 4 8.03 38.61 -19.63
C ALA A 4 7.26 37.45 -18.96
N TRP A 5 6.35 37.78 -18.04
CA TRP A 5 5.49 36.82 -17.34
C TRP A 5 4.07 37.38 -17.16
N GLU A 6 3.10 36.47 -17.06
CA GLU A 6 1.69 36.77 -16.79
C GLU A 6 1.24 35.96 -15.57
N VAL A 7 0.58 36.61 -14.60
CA VAL A 7 -0.04 35.91 -13.46
C VAL A 7 -1.40 35.40 -13.88
N ILE A 8 -1.58 34.08 -13.81
CA ILE A 8 -2.84 33.40 -14.13
C ILE A 8 -3.76 33.38 -12.91
N SER A 9 -3.25 32.95 -11.75
CA SER A 9 -4.04 32.87 -10.52
C SER A 9 -3.19 33.04 -9.26
N LYS A 10 -3.86 33.40 -8.16
CA LYS A 10 -3.32 33.39 -6.80
C LYS A 10 -4.40 32.86 -5.88
N GLU A 11 -4.13 31.71 -5.28
CA GLU A 11 -5.06 31.03 -4.38
C GLU A 11 -4.37 30.79 -3.03
N ASP A 12 -5.12 31.01 -1.96
CA ASP A 12 -4.65 30.75 -0.61
C ASP A 12 -5.11 29.35 -0.17
N TRP A 13 -4.15 28.52 0.25
CA TRP A 13 -4.42 27.19 0.81
C TRP A 13 -4.00 27.13 2.28
N VAL A 14 -4.92 26.67 3.13
CA VAL A 14 -4.68 26.57 4.57
C VAL A 14 -4.37 25.12 4.94
N GLY A 15 -3.11 24.86 5.30
CA GLY A 15 -2.68 23.56 5.75
C GLY A 15 -3.32 23.15 7.08
N ARG A 16 -3.90 21.95 7.11
CA ARG A 16 -4.51 21.32 8.29
C ARG A 16 -4.00 19.90 8.44
N ARG A 17 -4.10 19.37 9.66
CA ARG A 17 -3.97 17.94 9.95
C ARG A 17 -5.24 17.47 10.66
N LEU A 18 -6.09 16.74 9.95
CA LEU A 18 -7.36 16.22 10.45
C LEU A 18 -7.53 14.80 9.95
N VAL A 19 -7.98 13.89 10.80
CA VAL A 19 -8.39 12.52 10.42
C VAL A 19 -9.73 12.27 11.09
N ALA A 20 -10.69 11.75 10.35
CA ALA A 20 -12.01 11.44 10.87
C ALA A 20 -11.91 10.34 11.93
N ASN A 21 -12.65 10.49 13.03
CA ASN A 21 -12.68 9.50 14.11
C ASN A 21 -13.40 8.20 13.70
N ARG A 22 -14.22 8.26 12.64
CA ARG A 22 -14.90 7.12 12.01
C ARG A 22 -14.92 7.32 10.52
N PHE A 23 -14.65 6.26 9.78
CA PHE A 23 -14.70 6.20 8.33
C PHE A 23 -16.04 5.64 7.84
N ARG A 24 -16.82 5.02 8.74
CA ARG A 24 -18.15 4.49 8.44
C ARG A 24 -19.18 4.82 9.53
N ASP A 25 -20.38 5.19 9.10
CA ASP A 25 -21.62 5.07 9.90
C ASP A 25 -22.69 4.39 9.06
N ARG A 26 -22.99 3.12 9.38
CA ARG A 26 -23.98 2.28 8.68
C ARG A 26 -23.69 2.19 7.17
N ARG A 27 -24.37 3.01 6.36
CA ARG A 27 -24.30 3.03 4.89
C ARG A 27 -23.61 4.28 4.34
N VAL A 28 -23.01 5.09 5.22
CA VAL A 28 -22.26 6.30 4.86
C VAL A 28 -20.78 6.04 5.11
N PHE A 29 -19.96 6.36 4.13
CA PHE A 29 -18.50 6.17 4.14
C PHE A 29 -17.79 7.49 3.83
N LEU A 30 -16.65 7.72 4.46
CA LEU A 30 -15.76 8.84 4.17
C LEU A 30 -14.48 8.32 3.50
N ALA A 31 -14.02 8.97 2.43
CA ALA A 31 -12.79 8.63 1.71
C ALA A 31 -12.09 9.90 1.22
N GLY A 32 -10.76 9.85 1.04
CA GLY A 32 -9.97 11.01 0.60
C GLY A 32 -10.07 12.19 1.57
N ASP A 33 -10.09 13.41 1.04
CA ASP A 33 -10.09 14.65 1.84
C ASP A 33 -11.26 14.77 2.84
N ALA A 34 -12.38 14.06 2.60
CA ALA A 34 -13.49 13.98 3.55
C ALA A 34 -13.16 13.14 4.80
N ALA A 35 -12.23 12.19 4.68
CA ALA A 35 -11.75 11.35 5.77
C ALA A 35 -10.45 11.90 6.39
N HIS A 36 -9.59 12.55 5.60
CA HIS A 36 -8.29 13.01 6.06
C HIS A 36 -7.72 14.20 5.31
N LEU A 37 -7.11 15.11 6.05
CA LEU A 37 -6.42 16.29 5.53
C LEU A 37 -5.03 16.35 6.16
N TRP A 38 -4.00 16.56 5.34
CA TRP A 38 -2.63 16.78 5.82
C TRP A 38 -1.86 17.77 4.95
N VAL A 39 -0.70 18.18 5.46
CA VAL A 39 0.25 19.03 4.73
C VAL A 39 0.79 18.26 3.52
N PRO A 40 0.92 18.87 2.31
CA PRO A 40 1.19 18.19 1.04
C PRO A 40 2.65 17.74 0.89
N TYR A 41 3.23 17.13 1.93
CA TYR A 41 4.51 16.47 1.83
C TYR A 41 4.37 15.14 1.09
N ALA A 42 5.32 14.89 0.18
CA ALA A 42 5.42 13.68 -0.65
C ALA A 42 4.24 13.41 -1.60
N GLY A 43 3.32 14.37 -1.79
CA GLY A 43 2.19 14.23 -2.72
C GLY A 43 1.18 13.14 -2.34
N PHE A 44 1.16 12.71 -1.07
CA PHE A 44 0.44 11.49 -0.68
C PHE A 44 -1.08 11.65 -0.55
N GLY A 45 -1.62 12.87 -0.44
CA GLY A 45 -3.07 13.10 -0.26
C GLY A 45 -3.93 12.40 -1.31
N MET A 46 -3.64 12.66 -2.58
CA MET A 46 -4.35 12.02 -3.69
C MET A 46 -4.13 10.50 -3.71
N ASN A 47 -2.89 10.03 -3.47
CA ASN A 47 -2.57 8.59 -3.46
C ASN A 47 -3.35 7.84 -2.37
N ALA A 48 -3.46 8.42 -1.16
CA ALA A 48 -4.26 7.86 -0.08
C ALA A 48 -5.75 7.83 -0.43
N GLY A 49 -6.28 8.92 -0.99
CA GLY A 49 -7.69 8.97 -1.41
C GLY A 49 -8.02 7.94 -2.50
N ILE A 50 -7.11 7.72 -3.46
CA ILE A 50 -7.25 6.66 -4.46
C ILE A 50 -7.21 5.28 -3.79
N ALA A 51 -6.28 5.06 -2.84
CA ALA A 51 -6.21 3.80 -2.11
C ALA A 51 -7.47 3.52 -1.27
N ASP A 52 -8.08 4.55 -0.67
CA ASP A 52 -9.37 4.44 0.02
C ASP A 52 -10.47 4.04 -0.95
N ALA A 53 -10.55 4.67 -2.12
CA ALA A 53 -11.54 4.36 -3.14
C ALA A 53 -11.38 2.92 -3.66
N ILE A 54 -10.15 2.47 -3.92
CA ILE A 54 -9.86 1.10 -4.34
C ILE A 54 -10.31 0.11 -3.27
N ASN A 55 -9.93 0.33 -2.00
CA ASN A 55 -10.31 -0.54 -0.89
C ASN A 55 -11.83 -0.57 -0.67
N LEU A 56 -12.50 0.59 -0.64
CA LEU A 56 -13.94 0.65 -0.40
C LEU A 56 -14.76 0.05 -1.55
N SER A 57 -14.35 0.30 -2.80
CA SER A 57 -15.13 -0.11 -3.97
C SER A 57 -15.28 -1.63 -4.09
N TRP A 58 -14.22 -2.41 -3.83
CA TRP A 58 -14.31 -3.86 -3.90
C TRP A 58 -15.09 -4.46 -2.72
N LEU A 59 -14.99 -3.88 -1.51
CA LEU A 59 -15.80 -4.28 -0.34
C LEU A 59 -17.29 -4.04 -0.59
N LEU A 60 -17.63 -2.88 -1.17
CA LEU A 60 -19.00 -2.57 -1.59
C LEU A 60 -19.49 -3.53 -2.68
N ALA A 61 -18.66 -3.78 -3.70
CA ALA A 61 -18.97 -4.72 -4.76
C ALA A 61 -19.24 -6.13 -4.21
N ALA A 62 -18.41 -6.59 -3.27
CA ALA A 62 -18.58 -7.87 -2.59
C ALA A 62 -19.95 -8.01 -1.91
N ARG A 63 -20.34 -6.96 -1.17
CA ARG A 63 -21.63 -6.92 -0.48
C ARG A 63 -22.81 -6.84 -1.43
N LEU A 64 -22.70 -6.04 -2.49
CA LEU A 64 -23.77 -5.82 -3.48
C LEU A 64 -23.98 -7.02 -4.40
N GLN A 65 -22.91 -7.75 -4.74
CA GLN A 65 -22.97 -8.98 -5.53
C GLN A 65 -23.44 -10.19 -4.70
N GLY A 66 -23.61 -10.03 -3.38
CA GLY A 66 -24.26 -11.02 -2.52
C GLY A 66 -23.36 -12.15 -2.03
N TRP A 67 -22.07 -12.11 -2.31
CA TRP A 67 -21.13 -13.13 -1.84
C TRP A 67 -20.43 -12.75 -0.53
N ALA A 68 -20.60 -11.53 -0.01
CA ALA A 68 -20.06 -11.13 1.29
C ALA A 68 -21.14 -10.72 2.29
N ASP A 69 -20.87 -10.96 3.58
CA ASP A 69 -21.69 -10.48 4.70
C ASP A 69 -21.55 -8.95 4.86
N GLU A 70 -22.50 -8.30 5.55
CA GLU A 70 -22.40 -6.85 5.80
C GLU A 70 -21.14 -6.45 6.59
N ARG A 71 -20.64 -7.33 7.46
CA ARG A 71 -19.41 -7.10 8.22
C ARG A 71 -18.15 -6.99 7.38
N ILE A 72 -18.15 -7.41 6.11
CA ILE A 72 -17.00 -7.16 5.22
C ILE A 72 -16.69 -5.67 5.13
N LEU A 73 -17.72 -4.82 5.21
CA LEU A 73 -17.60 -3.36 5.13
C LEU A 73 -16.94 -2.75 6.38
N ASP A 74 -16.84 -3.49 7.49
CA ASP A 74 -16.07 -3.06 8.67
C ASP A 74 -14.57 -3.09 8.41
N ALA A 75 -14.13 -3.86 7.40
CA ALA A 75 -12.74 -3.88 6.98
C ALA A 75 -12.26 -2.51 6.47
N TYR A 76 -13.13 -1.71 5.87
CA TYR A 76 -12.72 -0.40 5.33
C TYR A 76 -12.13 0.51 6.41
N GLU A 77 -12.83 0.70 7.52
CA GLU A 77 -12.35 1.52 8.63
C GLU A 77 -11.13 0.88 9.31
N ALA A 78 -11.21 -0.43 9.60
CA ALA A 78 -10.12 -1.17 10.23
C ALA A 78 -8.82 -1.15 9.43
N GLU A 79 -8.90 -1.10 8.10
CA GLU A 79 -7.74 -1.13 7.20
C GLU A 79 -7.22 0.26 6.83
N ARG A 80 -8.11 1.23 6.57
CA ARG A 80 -7.71 2.52 6.00
C ARG A 80 -7.46 3.61 7.03
N GLN A 81 -8.21 3.62 8.14
CA GLN A 81 -8.06 4.65 9.17
C GLN A 81 -6.68 4.60 9.85
N PRO A 82 -6.14 3.43 10.28
CA PRO A 82 -4.83 3.39 10.93
C PRO A 82 -3.69 3.87 10.02
N ILE A 83 -3.74 3.51 8.73
CA ILE A 83 -2.73 3.94 7.74
C ILE A 83 -2.75 5.46 7.58
N THR A 84 -3.96 6.02 7.49
CA THR A 84 -4.17 7.45 7.35
C THR A 84 -3.68 8.22 8.57
N GLU A 85 -3.98 7.75 9.78
CA GLU A 85 -3.48 8.37 11.02
C GLU A 85 -1.95 8.30 11.10
N GLN A 86 -1.37 7.17 10.74
CA GLN A 86 0.09 7.00 10.72
C GLN A 86 0.75 8.00 9.75
N VAL A 87 0.25 8.10 8.53
CA VAL A 87 0.80 9.04 7.53
C VAL A 87 0.60 10.49 7.96
N SER A 88 -0.57 10.82 8.51
CA SER A 88 -0.88 12.14 9.06
C SER A 88 0.15 12.58 10.13
N GLN A 89 0.53 11.67 11.02
CA GLN A 89 1.56 11.92 12.04
C GLN A 89 2.94 12.10 11.42
N PHE A 90 3.33 11.25 10.45
CA PHE A 90 4.59 11.40 9.73
C PHE A 90 4.69 12.74 9.00
N ALA A 91 3.68 13.10 8.21
CA ALA A 91 3.65 14.33 7.44
C ALA A 91 3.77 15.57 8.35
N MET A 92 3.10 15.57 9.51
CA MET A 92 3.21 16.66 10.47
C MET A 92 4.57 16.71 11.17
N ALA A 93 5.13 15.57 11.56
CA ALA A 93 6.47 15.53 12.14
C ALA A 93 7.52 16.06 11.16
N HIS A 94 7.39 15.72 9.87
CA HIS A 94 8.22 16.24 8.79
C HIS A 94 8.04 17.75 8.60
N ALA A 95 6.79 18.24 8.56
CA ALA A 95 6.47 19.66 8.49
C ALA A 95 7.17 20.47 9.58
N GLN A 96 7.11 19.98 10.83
CA GLN A 96 7.73 20.63 11.97
C GLN A 96 9.26 20.65 11.86
N LYS A 97 9.89 19.57 11.35
CA LYS A 97 11.33 19.55 11.07
C LYS A 97 11.70 20.58 10.01
N MET A 98 10.97 20.64 8.89
CA MET A 98 11.17 21.63 7.83
C MET A 98 11.06 23.06 8.35
N ILE A 99 10.03 23.36 9.15
CA ILE A 99 9.82 24.70 9.73
C ILE A 99 10.98 25.08 10.65
N LYS A 100 11.47 24.15 11.48
CA LYS A 100 12.61 24.38 12.39
C LYS A 100 13.94 24.54 11.66
N ALA A 101 14.16 23.77 10.60
CA ALA A 101 15.37 23.82 9.78
C ALA A 101 15.40 25.02 8.83
N ARG A 102 14.32 25.83 8.77
CA ARG A 102 14.26 27.03 7.95
C ARG A 102 15.19 28.12 8.49
N ARG A 103 16.48 28.01 8.15
CA ARG A 103 17.48 29.06 8.37
C ARG A 103 17.42 30.11 7.25
N ALA A 104 17.82 31.34 7.58
CA ALA A 104 18.08 32.34 6.56
C ALA A 104 19.19 31.82 5.63
N VAL A 105 19.02 32.01 4.33
CA VAL A 105 20.08 31.72 3.36
C VAL A 105 21.27 32.63 3.70
N PRO A 106 22.47 32.07 4.00
CA PRO A 106 23.60 32.91 4.39
C PRO A 106 24.02 33.80 3.22
N ALA A 107 24.38 35.05 3.52
CA ALA A 107 24.68 36.06 2.50
C ALA A 107 25.87 35.69 1.60
N ASN A 108 26.79 34.87 2.10
CA ASN A 108 28.01 34.45 1.41
C ASN A 108 27.88 33.10 0.67
N ILE A 109 26.66 32.56 0.51
CA ILE A 109 26.46 31.26 -0.16
C ILE A 109 26.93 31.26 -1.63
N GLU A 110 26.87 32.41 -2.30
CA GLU A 110 27.27 32.59 -3.69
C GLU A 110 28.74 33.03 -3.84
N GLU A 111 29.48 33.22 -2.74
CA GLU A 111 30.87 33.64 -2.83
C GLU A 111 31.71 32.55 -3.50
N PRO A 112 32.62 32.92 -4.43
CA PRO A 112 33.54 31.98 -5.03
C PRO A 112 34.65 31.60 -4.04
N GLY A 113 35.16 30.38 -4.17
CA GLY A 113 36.29 29.87 -3.40
C GLY A 113 35.90 29.04 -2.18
N PRO A 114 36.90 28.60 -1.39
CA PRO A 114 36.74 27.49 -0.45
C PRO A 114 35.67 27.70 0.63
N GLN A 115 35.46 28.93 1.06
CA GLN A 115 34.46 29.24 2.10
C GLN A 115 33.03 29.10 1.57
N GLY A 116 32.76 29.62 0.38
CA GLY A 116 31.47 29.45 -0.29
C GLY A 116 31.23 27.99 -0.71
N ASP A 117 32.27 27.28 -1.18
CA ASP A 117 32.20 25.85 -1.50
C ASP A 117 31.82 25.01 -0.27
N ALA A 118 32.48 25.23 0.86
CA ALA A 118 32.18 24.52 2.11
C ALA A 118 30.76 24.81 2.61
N LEU A 119 30.31 26.06 2.49
CA LEU A 119 28.96 26.45 2.89
C LEU A 119 27.88 25.81 1.99
N ARG A 120 28.08 25.79 0.68
CA ARG A 120 27.18 25.09 -0.26
C ARG A 120 27.14 23.59 0.00
N ALA A 121 28.27 22.98 0.36
CA ALA A 121 28.32 21.57 0.73
C ALA A 121 27.52 21.27 2.01
N ASP A 122 27.68 22.08 3.06
CA ASP A 122 26.93 21.94 4.32
C ASP A 122 25.41 22.09 4.10
N ILE A 123 25.00 23.17 3.43
CA ILE A 123 23.57 23.41 3.11
C ILE A 123 23.02 22.31 2.22
N GLY A 124 23.80 21.84 1.24
CA GLY A 124 23.42 20.74 0.37
C GLY A 124 23.20 19.44 1.14
N HIS A 125 24.07 19.11 2.10
CA HIS A 125 23.91 17.94 2.96
C HIS A 125 22.66 18.04 3.83
N GLU A 126 22.45 19.17 4.51
CA GLU A 126 21.23 19.39 5.30
C GLU A 126 19.96 19.30 4.45
N ALA A 127 19.94 19.95 3.28
CA ALA A 127 18.82 19.90 2.36
C ALA A 127 18.55 18.47 1.87
N TYR A 128 19.59 17.69 1.61
CA TYR A 128 19.46 16.28 1.23
C TYR A 128 18.84 15.45 2.36
N GLU A 129 19.43 15.47 3.55
CA GLU A 129 18.95 14.70 4.71
C GLU A 129 17.50 15.06 5.07
N LEU A 130 17.16 16.34 4.95
CA LEU A 130 15.83 16.84 5.25
C LEU A 130 14.80 16.43 4.18
N ASN A 131 15.16 16.35 2.90
CA ASN A 131 14.17 16.18 1.83
C ASN A 131 14.20 14.83 1.12
N VAL A 132 15.29 14.06 1.16
CA VAL A 132 15.43 12.84 0.35
C VAL A 132 14.30 11.85 0.57
N GLN A 133 13.86 11.68 1.83
CA GLN A 133 12.79 10.74 2.15
C GLN A 133 11.44 11.15 1.55
N GLN A 134 11.21 12.45 1.32
CA GLN A 134 9.98 12.96 0.69
C GLN A 134 9.93 12.59 -0.80
N TYR A 135 11.09 12.61 -1.46
CA TYR A 135 11.19 12.33 -2.89
C TYR A 135 11.43 10.83 -3.18
N CYS A 136 12.09 10.12 -2.27
CA CYS A 136 12.36 8.68 -2.31
C CYS A 136 11.49 7.95 -1.30
N CYS A 137 10.17 8.17 -1.37
CA CYS A 137 9.20 7.73 -0.36
C CYS A 137 8.65 6.31 -0.60
N ALA A 138 9.52 5.33 -0.91
CA ALA A 138 9.08 3.98 -1.26
C ALA A 138 8.32 3.31 -0.09
N GLY A 139 8.79 3.51 1.13
CA GLY A 139 8.12 3.02 2.34
C GLY A 139 6.71 3.59 2.48
N LEU A 140 6.53 4.90 2.29
CA LEU A 140 5.22 5.55 2.32
C LEU A 140 4.24 4.95 1.29
N ASN A 141 4.72 4.71 0.07
CA ASN A 141 3.89 4.25 -1.05
C ASN A 141 3.56 2.74 -1.01
N PHE A 142 4.49 1.92 -0.50
CA PHE A 142 4.42 0.46 -0.66
C PHE A 142 4.50 -0.32 0.65
N GLY A 143 5.01 0.29 1.72
CA GLY A 143 5.35 -0.39 2.97
C GLY A 143 4.25 -0.43 4.02
N TYR A 144 3.10 0.22 3.78
CA TYR A 144 1.98 0.12 4.70
C TYR A 144 1.38 -1.29 4.64
N PHE A 145 0.76 -1.72 5.74
CA PHE A 145 0.12 -3.02 5.84
C PHE A 145 -1.12 -2.93 6.73
N TYR A 146 -2.11 -3.77 6.44
CA TYR A 146 -3.32 -3.85 7.22
C TYR A 146 -3.12 -4.74 8.44
N SER A 147 -3.46 -4.23 9.61
CA SER A 147 -3.49 -5.00 10.86
C SER A 147 -4.89 -4.90 11.48
N GLY A 148 -5.33 -5.98 12.15
CA GLY A 148 -6.65 -5.99 12.80
C GLY A 148 -7.86 -6.06 11.86
N SER A 149 -7.65 -6.32 10.56
CA SER A 149 -8.76 -6.47 9.62
C SER A 149 -9.64 -7.70 9.95
N PRO A 150 -10.98 -7.58 9.89
CA PRO A 150 -11.90 -8.69 10.13
C PRO A 150 -11.91 -9.74 9.00
N ILE A 151 -11.23 -9.49 7.89
CA ILE A 151 -11.19 -10.37 6.71
C ILE A 151 -9.77 -10.82 6.32
N ILE A 152 -8.81 -10.56 7.20
CA ILE A 152 -7.44 -11.05 7.10
C ILE A 152 -7.23 -12.11 8.20
N VAL A 153 -6.51 -13.17 7.85
CA VAL A 153 -6.09 -14.23 8.76
C VAL A 153 -4.63 -14.00 9.11
N ASP A 154 -4.39 -13.57 10.34
CA ASP A 154 -3.06 -13.39 10.91
C ASP A 154 -2.39 -14.76 11.14
N ASP A 155 -1.08 -14.84 10.89
CA ASP A 155 -0.27 -16.05 11.08
C ASP A 155 0.78 -15.91 12.19
N GLY A 156 0.76 -14.79 12.94
CA GLY A 156 1.68 -14.48 14.02
C GLY A 156 3.04 -13.92 13.60
N GLU A 157 3.37 -13.86 12.29
CA GLU A 157 4.60 -13.21 11.84
C GLU A 157 4.44 -11.69 11.84
N ALA A 158 5.41 -10.98 12.43
CA ALA A 158 5.40 -9.52 12.44
C ALA A 158 5.67 -8.96 11.03
N ALA A 159 4.85 -7.98 10.61
CA ALA A 159 5.10 -7.23 9.38
C ALA A 159 6.41 -6.41 9.48
N PRO A 160 7.05 -6.09 8.33
CA PRO A 160 8.26 -5.26 8.32
C PRO A 160 8.05 -3.88 8.94
N ALA A 161 9.14 -3.27 9.41
CA ALA A 161 9.11 -1.90 9.91
C ALA A 161 8.68 -0.92 8.82
N TYR A 162 7.80 0.01 9.18
CA TYR A 162 7.30 1.04 8.28
C TYR A 162 8.06 2.36 8.47
N THR A 163 8.60 2.90 7.37
CA THR A 163 9.26 4.21 7.32
C THR A 163 8.79 4.97 6.09
N MET A 164 9.05 6.28 6.00
CA MET A 164 8.73 7.04 4.79
C MET A 164 9.59 6.60 3.59
N GLY A 165 10.89 6.37 3.82
CA GLY A 165 11.85 6.08 2.76
C GLY A 165 11.91 4.61 2.35
N GLY A 166 12.23 3.71 3.30
CA GLY A 166 12.53 2.31 3.02
C GLY A 166 11.30 1.42 2.93
N PHE A 167 11.30 0.51 1.94
CA PHE A 167 10.29 -0.53 1.75
C PHE A 167 10.96 -1.91 1.78
N THR A 168 10.39 -2.84 2.54
CA THR A 168 10.80 -4.25 2.54
C THR A 168 9.64 -5.10 2.01
N PRO A 169 9.78 -5.76 0.85
CA PRO A 169 8.75 -6.63 0.33
C PRO A 169 8.44 -7.78 1.30
N SER A 170 7.16 -8.04 1.55
CA SER A 170 6.72 -9.09 2.46
C SER A 170 5.39 -9.69 2.02
N THR A 171 5.19 -10.96 2.35
CA THR A 171 3.92 -11.66 2.17
C THR A 171 3.14 -11.80 3.48
N VAL A 172 3.61 -11.22 4.60
CA VAL A 172 2.85 -11.24 5.88
C VAL A 172 1.42 -10.76 5.62
N PRO A 173 0.38 -11.46 6.10
CA PRO A 173 -1.01 -11.07 5.89
C PRO A 173 -1.22 -9.60 6.27
N GLY A 174 -1.81 -8.83 5.36
CA GLY A 174 -1.92 -7.38 5.44
C GLY A 174 -0.90 -6.60 4.62
N CYS A 175 0.23 -7.18 4.22
CA CYS A 175 1.18 -6.54 3.32
C CYS A 175 0.68 -6.53 1.87
N ARG A 176 1.12 -5.55 1.09
CA ARG A 176 0.99 -5.57 -0.37
C ARG A 176 1.83 -6.72 -0.95
N ALA A 177 1.20 -7.56 -1.77
CA ALA A 177 1.85 -8.68 -2.44
C ALA A 177 3.04 -8.19 -3.28
N PRO A 178 4.27 -8.71 -3.07
CA PRO A 178 5.43 -8.29 -3.86
C PRO A 178 5.25 -8.59 -5.35
N HIS A 179 5.48 -7.60 -6.20
CA HIS A 179 5.38 -7.74 -7.64
C HIS A 179 6.45 -8.69 -8.20
N PHE A 180 6.10 -9.43 -9.26
CA PHE A 180 7.04 -10.06 -10.18
C PHE A 180 6.39 -10.29 -11.54
N TRP A 181 7.21 -10.53 -12.57
CA TRP A 181 6.73 -10.86 -13.90
C TRP A 181 6.44 -12.35 -14.03
N LEU A 182 5.27 -12.69 -14.56
CA LEU A 182 4.90 -14.07 -14.87
C LEU A 182 5.66 -14.58 -16.10
N ALA A 183 5.72 -15.90 -16.27
CA ALA A 183 6.42 -16.53 -17.39
C ALA A 183 5.85 -16.15 -18.77
N ASP A 184 4.58 -15.75 -18.83
CA ASP A 184 3.90 -15.28 -20.04
C ASP A 184 4.09 -13.76 -20.29
N GLY A 185 4.89 -13.09 -19.46
CA GLY A 185 5.22 -11.66 -19.58
C GLY A 185 4.20 -10.71 -18.94
N ARG A 186 3.14 -11.21 -18.30
CA ARG A 186 2.20 -10.35 -17.56
C ARG A 186 2.76 -9.94 -16.21
N SER A 187 2.37 -8.75 -15.73
CA SER A 187 2.54 -8.40 -14.32
C SER A 187 1.70 -9.36 -13.46
N LEU A 188 2.21 -9.74 -12.28
CA LEU A 188 1.39 -10.43 -11.28
C LEU A 188 0.08 -9.69 -10.99
N TYR A 189 0.12 -8.36 -10.94
CA TYR A 189 -1.06 -7.55 -10.61
C TYR A 189 -2.13 -7.59 -11.69
N ASP A 190 -1.74 -7.73 -12.96
CA ASP A 190 -2.67 -7.88 -14.08
C ASP A 190 -3.32 -9.28 -14.10
N ALA A 191 -2.75 -10.24 -13.38
CA ALA A 191 -3.28 -11.60 -13.28
C ALA A 191 -4.23 -11.81 -12.09
N PHE A 192 -4.42 -10.81 -11.23
CA PHE A 192 -5.38 -10.91 -10.13
C PHE A 192 -6.82 -10.95 -10.63
N GLY A 193 -7.59 -11.86 -10.03
CA GLY A 193 -9.03 -11.97 -10.24
C GLY A 193 -9.82 -10.83 -9.60
N PRO A 194 -11.14 -10.79 -9.87
CA PRO A 194 -12.03 -9.70 -9.44
C PRO A 194 -12.35 -9.67 -7.94
N GLY A 195 -11.99 -10.73 -7.20
CA GLY A 195 -12.14 -10.82 -5.75
C GLY A 195 -10.84 -11.28 -5.12
N TYR A 196 -10.67 -12.60 -4.98
CA TYR A 196 -9.47 -13.21 -4.43
C TYR A 196 -8.69 -13.97 -5.50
N THR A 197 -7.36 -14.02 -5.33
CA THR A 197 -6.45 -14.82 -6.14
C THR A 197 -5.56 -15.65 -5.25
N LEU A 198 -5.65 -16.98 -5.36
CA LEU A 198 -4.76 -17.92 -4.73
C LEU A 198 -3.55 -18.14 -5.63
N LEU A 199 -2.39 -17.66 -5.20
CA LEU A 199 -1.11 -18.00 -5.79
C LEU A 199 -0.71 -19.39 -5.27
N ARG A 200 -0.66 -20.38 -6.17
CA ARG A 200 -0.18 -21.74 -5.88
C ARG A 200 1.25 -21.87 -6.40
N LEU A 201 2.21 -21.83 -5.49
CA LEU A 201 3.65 -21.84 -5.76
C LEU A 201 4.23 -23.26 -5.79
N ASP A 202 3.46 -24.24 -5.29
CA ASP A 202 3.75 -25.66 -5.41
C ASP A 202 2.51 -26.36 -5.99
N ALA A 203 2.62 -26.81 -7.24
CA ALA A 203 1.53 -27.47 -7.97
C ALA A 203 1.09 -28.81 -7.34
N ASN A 204 1.89 -29.38 -6.44
CA ASN A 204 1.56 -30.62 -5.74
C ASN A 204 0.57 -30.42 -4.59
N VAL A 205 0.34 -29.17 -4.16
CA VAL A 205 -0.67 -28.88 -3.14
C VAL A 205 -2.05 -28.90 -3.78
N ASP A 206 -2.91 -29.82 -3.35
CA ASP A 206 -4.31 -29.88 -3.77
C ASP A 206 -5.09 -28.73 -3.11
N VAL A 207 -5.72 -27.91 -3.95
CA VAL A 207 -6.52 -26.75 -3.53
C VAL A 207 -8.02 -26.93 -3.84
N SER A 208 -8.42 -28.12 -4.30
CA SER A 208 -9.79 -28.42 -4.74
C SER A 208 -10.83 -28.15 -3.67
N ALA A 209 -10.54 -28.49 -2.40
CA ALA A 209 -11.43 -28.25 -1.27
C ALA A 209 -11.70 -26.76 -1.02
N LEU A 210 -10.68 -25.90 -1.15
CA LEU A 210 -10.85 -24.45 -1.02
C LEU A 210 -11.64 -23.86 -2.20
N VAL A 211 -11.36 -24.31 -3.42
CA VAL A 211 -12.11 -23.90 -4.62
C VAL A 211 -13.60 -24.30 -4.50
N ALA A 212 -13.88 -25.52 -4.03
CA ALA A 212 -15.24 -25.98 -3.79
C ALA A 212 -15.95 -25.15 -2.70
N ALA A 213 -15.27 -24.85 -1.59
CA ALA A 213 -15.80 -24.02 -0.51
C ALA A 213 -16.11 -22.59 -0.99
N ALA A 214 -15.22 -21.98 -1.77
CA ALA A 214 -15.44 -20.66 -2.35
C ALA A 214 -16.63 -20.65 -3.32
N SER A 215 -16.72 -21.67 -4.19
CA SER A 215 -17.81 -21.84 -5.16
C SER A 215 -19.17 -22.02 -4.48
N ALA A 216 -19.24 -22.82 -3.40
CA ALA A 216 -20.47 -23.02 -2.61
C ALA A 216 -21.01 -21.72 -1.99
N ARG A 217 -20.14 -20.72 -1.84
CA ARG A 217 -20.45 -19.39 -1.33
C ARG A 217 -20.50 -18.31 -2.42
N GLY A 218 -20.26 -18.66 -3.69
CA GLY A 218 -20.15 -17.69 -4.77
C GLY A 218 -19.02 -16.67 -4.58
N LEU A 219 -18.03 -16.95 -3.74
CA LEU A 219 -16.86 -16.10 -3.54
C LEU A 219 -15.98 -16.18 -4.80
N PRO A 220 -15.67 -15.06 -5.47
CA PRO A 220 -14.80 -15.07 -6.64
C PRO A 220 -13.36 -15.42 -6.23
N LEU A 221 -12.94 -16.66 -6.55
CA LEU A 221 -11.59 -17.16 -6.30
C LEU A 221 -10.94 -17.58 -7.62
N THR A 222 -9.91 -16.85 -8.04
CA THR A 222 -9.01 -17.25 -9.12
C THR A 222 -7.86 -18.07 -8.52
N VAL A 223 -7.53 -19.22 -9.12
CA VAL A 223 -6.29 -19.96 -8.79
C VAL A 223 -5.26 -19.65 -9.87
N LEU A 224 -4.09 -19.18 -9.44
CA LEU A 224 -2.96 -18.90 -10.32
C LEU A 224 -1.80 -19.83 -9.98
N ASP A 225 -1.52 -20.75 -10.90
CA ASP A 225 -0.37 -21.65 -10.79
C ASP A 225 0.90 -20.92 -11.17
N ILE A 226 1.76 -20.70 -10.18
CA ILE A 226 3.07 -20.10 -10.39
C ILE A 226 4.03 -21.22 -10.75
N ALA A 227 4.27 -21.38 -12.05
CA ALA A 227 5.25 -22.33 -12.54
C ALA A 227 6.61 -22.08 -11.86
N ALA A 228 7.19 -23.12 -11.27
CA ALA A 228 8.54 -23.06 -10.72
C ALA A 228 9.51 -22.66 -11.83
N HIS A 229 9.96 -21.40 -11.81
CA HIS A 229 11.04 -20.84 -12.61
C HIS A 229 10.96 -21.14 -14.13
N GLY A 230 10.07 -20.42 -14.84
CA GLY A 230 10.27 -20.18 -16.27
C GLY A 230 11.51 -19.30 -16.49
N ALA A 231 12.28 -19.55 -17.56
CA ALA A 231 13.43 -18.73 -17.91
C ALA A 231 13.04 -17.25 -18.03
N PRO A 232 13.94 -16.31 -17.67
CA PRO A 232 13.63 -14.89 -17.76
C PRO A 232 13.13 -14.50 -19.14
N HIS A 233 12.08 -13.69 -19.19
CA HIS A 233 11.76 -12.98 -20.40
C HIS A 233 12.98 -12.14 -20.77
N ALA A 234 13.48 -12.27 -22.01
CA ALA A 234 14.67 -11.57 -22.46
C ALA A 234 14.45 -10.05 -22.35
N GLY A 235 15.01 -9.44 -21.30
CA GLY A 235 14.85 -8.01 -20.98
C GLY A 235 14.27 -7.69 -19.60
N ALA A 236 13.75 -8.68 -18.86
CA ALA A 236 13.24 -8.48 -17.50
C ALA A 236 14.31 -8.84 -16.46
N HIS A 237 14.78 -7.85 -15.70
CA HIS A 237 15.70 -8.08 -14.58
C HIS A 237 15.06 -8.83 -13.38
N ASP A 238 13.72 -9.03 -13.37
CA ASP A 238 12.93 -9.55 -12.23
C ASP A 238 11.91 -10.65 -12.62
N SER A 239 12.32 -11.68 -13.34
CA SER A 239 11.43 -12.80 -13.73
C SER A 239 11.31 -13.92 -12.69
N ALA A 240 12.05 -13.84 -11.58
CA ALA A 240 12.02 -14.85 -10.53
C ALA A 240 10.99 -14.47 -9.46
N VAL A 241 10.30 -15.48 -8.92
CA VAL A 241 9.44 -15.30 -7.75
C VAL A 241 10.27 -14.70 -6.60
N PRO A 242 9.86 -13.57 -6.00
CA PRO A 242 10.64 -12.91 -4.95
C PRO A 242 10.82 -13.80 -3.72
N GLN A 243 11.97 -13.68 -3.04
CA GLN A 243 12.29 -14.46 -1.83
C GLN A 243 11.29 -14.25 -0.66
N ALA A 244 10.50 -13.18 -0.72
CA ALA A 244 9.42 -12.92 0.24
C ALA A 244 8.28 -13.96 0.15
N TYR A 245 8.13 -14.66 -0.97
CA TYR A 245 7.19 -15.75 -1.14
C TYR A 245 7.78 -17.07 -0.62
N ARG A 246 7.64 -17.28 0.70
CA ARG A 246 8.18 -18.46 1.40
C ARG A 246 7.20 -19.61 1.54
N HIS A 247 5.91 -19.34 1.32
CA HIS A 247 4.82 -20.29 1.53
C HIS A 247 4.34 -20.86 0.20
N ARG A 248 3.91 -22.13 0.19
CA ARG A 248 3.40 -22.79 -1.02
C ARG A 248 2.09 -22.19 -1.54
N LEU A 249 1.29 -21.60 -0.66
CA LEU A 249 0.03 -20.96 -0.96
C LEU A 249 0.02 -19.54 -0.39
N VAL A 250 -0.31 -18.56 -1.23
CA VAL A 250 -0.51 -17.16 -0.82
C VAL A 250 -1.81 -16.65 -1.43
N LEU A 251 -2.74 -16.19 -0.61
CA LEU A 251 -4.02 -15.66 -1.05
C LEU A 251 -4.00 -14.14 -1.01
N CYS A 252 -4.29 -13.52 -2.14
CA CYS A 252 -4.30 -12.08 -2.34
C CYS A 252 -5.70 -11.57 -2.69
N ARG A 253 -6.00 -10.33 -2.34
CA ARG A 253 -7.17 -9.58 -2.81
C ARG A 253 -6.89 -8.87 -4.13
N CYS A 254 -7.96 -8.46 -4.81
CA CYS A 254 -7.90 -7.63 -6.01
C CYS A 254 -7.25 -6.26 -5.76
N ASP A 255 -7.26 -5.75 -4.52
CA ASP A 255 -6.51 -4.55 -4.11
C ASP A 255 -5.03 -4.84 -3.75
N GLN A 256 -4.53 -6.01 -4.15
CA GLN A 256 -3.14 -6.43 -4.10
C GLN A 256 -2.59 -6.76 -2.70
N HIS A 257 -3.43 -6.87 -1.69
CA HIS A 257 -3.00 -7.22 -0.33
C HIS A 257 -3.10 -8.72 -0.07
N VAL A 258 -2.09 -9.28 0.60
CA VAL A 258 -2.11 -10.66 1.08
C VAL A 258 -3.09 -10.76 2.25
N VAL A 259 -3.95 -11.78 2.27
CA VAL A 259 -4.95 -11.99 3.33
C VAL A 259 -4.77 -13.28 4.11
N TRP A 260 -4.04 -14.22 3.54
CA TRP A 260 -3.74 -15.52 4.12
C TRP A 260 -2.57 -16.16 3.36
N ARG A 261 -1.79 -16.99 4.03
CA ARG A 261 -0.75 -17.82 3.42
C ARG A 261 -0.49 -19.05 4.28
N ALA A 262 -0.06 -20.15 3.65
CA ALA A 262 0.35 -21.38 4.33
C ALA A 262 1.06 -22.33 3.36
N ASP A 263 1.64 -23.40 3.90
CA ASP A 263 2.17 -24.49 3.07
C ASP A 263 1.13 -25.54 2.68
N GLN A 264 -0.02 -25.57 3.38
CA GLN A 264 -1.12 -26.50 3.17
C GLN A 264 -2.45 -25.77 3.42
N LEU A 265 -3.55 -26.28 2.88
CA LEU A 265 -4.87 -25.78 3.24
C LEU A 265 -5.16 -25.97 4.74
N PRO A 266 -5.95 -25.08 5.36
CA PRO A 266 -6.42 -25.30 6.72
C PRO A 266 -7.32 -26.56 6.77
N ALA A 267 -7.44 -27.15 7.96
CA ALA A 267 -8.32 -28.31 8.17
C ALA A 267 -9.79 -28.03 7.80
N ASP A 268 -10.22 -26.78 7.93
CA ASP A 268 -11.54 -26.30 7.50
C ASP A 268 -11.41 -25.14 6.48
N PRO A 269 -11.37 -25.44 5.17
CA PRO A 269 -11.37 -24.42 4.12
C PRO A 269 -12.66 -23.58 4.09
N ALA A 270 -13.78 -24.11 4.58
CA ALA A 270 -15.04 -23.36 4.60
C ALA A 270 -14.97 -22.24 5.65
N ALA A 271 -14.37 -22.49 6.82
CA ALA A 271 -14.12 -21.45 7.82
C ALA A 271 -13.21 -20.32 7.28
N LEU A 272 -12.20 -20.66 6.49
CA LEU A 272 -11.39 -19.64 5.79
C LEU A 272 -12.26 -18.81 4.84
N VAL A 273 -13.10 -19.45 4.04
CA VAL A 273 -14.02 -18.75 3.12
C VAL A 273 -15.00 -17.84 3.87
N GLU A 274 -15.57 -18.27 5.01
CA GLU A 274 -16.41 -17.39 5.82
C GLU A 274 -15.64 -16.17 6.30
N ARG A 275 -14.44 -16.37 6.86
CA ARG A 275 -13.59 -15.27 7.31
C ARG A 275 -13.31 -14.24 6.20
N LEU A 276 -13.01 -14.69 4.99
CA LEU A 276 -12.77 -13.82 3.83
C LEU A 276 -14.04 -13.04 3.42
N ARG A 277 -15.22 -13.64 3.59
CA ARG A 277 -16.52 -12.99 3.34
C ARG A 277 -16.95 -12.01 4.43
N GLY A 278 -16.16 -11.87 5.50
CA GLY A 278 -16.56 -11.16 6.71
C GLY A 278 -17.63 -11.91 7.51
N ALA A 279 -17.75 -13.23 7.33
CA ALA A 279 -18.74 -14.09 7.98
C ALA A 279 -18.17 -14.82 9.21
#